data_AF-A0A8C9A9A7-F1
#
_entry.id   AF-A0A8C9A9A7-F1
#
_cell.length_a   1.000
_cell.length_b   1.000
_cell.length_c   1.000
_cell.angle_alpha   90.00
_cell.angle_beta   90.00
_cell.angle_gamma   90.00
#
_symmetry.space_group_name_H-M   'P 1'
#
loop_
_entity.id
_entity.type
_entity.pdbx_description
1 polymer ?
#
loop_
_entity_poly.entity_id
_entity_poly.type
_entity_poly.pdbx_seq_one_letter_code
_entity_poly.pdbx_strand_id
1 'polypeptide(L)'
;ARVRWHHHSSYNFKLLGSSSPPASASLVAGTTDVASGVAVSDGVIKMFNDMKVHKASTSEEVKKRKKTILFYLSEDKKNIILEEGKEILVGDMGQTANDPYTTFVKMLPDKDCHYALYDATYETKESKKEDLVKMIYASSKDTIKKKLTGMKHELQANCSEEVKDRCTLAEKLRGSAIISLEGKPL
;
A
#
# COMPACT_ATOMS: atom_id res chain seq x y z
N ALA A 1 -88.49 -5.50 2.74
CA ALA A 1 -88.01 -5.66 4.13
C ALA A 1 -86.83 -4.70 4.32
N ARG A 2 -86.96 -3.61 5.11
CA ARG A 2 -86.62 -3.49 6.56
C ARG A 2 -85.09 -3.61 6.79
N VAL A 3 -84.32 -2.76 7.48
CA VAL A 3 -84.44 -1.49 8.25
C VAL A 3 -82.98 -1.00 8.51
N ARG A 4 -82.67 0.31 8.48
CA ARG A 4 -82.39 1.24 9.63
C ARG A 4 -81.01 1.19 10.32
N TRP A 5 -80.15 2.15 9.94
CA TRP A 5 -79.57 3.29 10.70
C TRP A 5 -79.04 3.22 12.16
N HIS A 6 -77.83 3.80 12.29
CA HIS A 6 -77.30 4.83 13.24
C HIS A 6 -76.83 4.54 14.70
N HIS A 7 -75.59 5.00 14.96
CA HIS A 7 -75.07 5.90 16.04
C HIS A 7 -74.33 5.38 17.29
N HIS A 8 -73.31 6.19 17.66
CA HIS A 8 -72.69 6.48 18.98
C HIS A 8 -71.71 5.45 19.59
N SER A 9 -70.69 5.76 20.42
CA SER A 9 -69.90 6.95 20.82
C SER A 9 -68.99 6.52 21.98
N SER A 10 -67.75 7.04 22.05
CA SER A 10 -66.85 7.17 23.23
C SER A 10 -66.33 5.87 23.89
N TYR A 11 -65.08 5.73 24.35
CA TYR A 11 -64.43 6.44 25.46
C TYR A 11 -62.88 6.42 25.41
N ASN A 12 -62.33 7.41 26.14
CA ASN A 12 -60.95 7.81 26.41
C ASN A 12 -60.09 6.78 27.17
N PHE A 13 -58.76 6.76 26.92
CA PHE A 13 -57.76 6.66 28.00
C PHE A 13 -56.40 7.28 27.56
N LYS A 14 -56.07 8.45 28.12
CA LYS A 14 -54.73 9.05 28.16
C LYS A 14 -53.89 8.31 29.19
N LEU A 15 -52.59 8.13 28.94
CA LEU A 15 -51.54 8.35 29.95
C LEU A 15 -50.24 8.82 29.30
N LEU A 16 -49.75 9.98 29.73
CA LEU A 16 -48.39 10.46 29.56
C LEU A 16 -47.43 9.60 30.40
N GLY A 17 -46.18 9.47 29.95
CA GLY A 17 -45.11 8.88 30.75
C GLY A 17 -43.76 8.96 30.04
N SER A 18 -43.16 10.16 30.02
CA SER A 18 -41.74 10.33 29.81
C SER A 18 -40.96 9.72 30.97
N SER A 19 -40.13 8.71 30.72
CA SER A 19 -39.02 8.31 31.58
C SER A 19 -38.05 7.39 30.83
N SER A 20 -36.78 7.78 30.83
CA SER A 20 -35.58 7.01 30.41
C SER A 20 -35.56 5.59 31.03
N PRO A 21 -34.95 4.55 30.41
CA PRO A 21 -33.49 4.29 30.54
C PRO A 21 -32.91 3.38 29.40
N PRO A 22 -31.73 2.74 29.52
CA PRO A 22 -30.48 3.13 30.19
C PRO A 22 -29.33 3.32 29.18
N ALA A 23 -28.25 3.92 29.67
CA ALA A 23 -26.93 3.85 29.05
C ALA A 23 -26.48 2.37 28.94
N SER A 24 -26.65 1.78 27.76
CA SER A 24 -25.76 0.72 27.30
C SER A 24 -24.66 1.38 26.50
N ALA A 25 -23.58 1.74 27.20
CA ALA A 25 -22.29 1.95 26.57
C ALA A 25 -21.90 0.59 25.94
N SER A 26 -22.26 0.41 24.68
CA SER A 26 -21.59 -0.57 23.85
C SER A 26 -20.17 -0.02 23.69
N LEU A 27 -19.24 -0.52 24.50
CA LEU A 27 -17.84 -0.56 24.10
C LEU A 27 -17.84 -1.36 22.80
N VAL A 28 -18.00 -0.66 21.67
CA VAL A 28 -17.36 -1.12 20.45
C VAL A 28 -15.91 -1.24 20.85
N ALA A 29 -15.41 -2.48 20.89
CA ALA A 29 -14.01 -2.75 21.03
C ALA A 29 -13.32 -1.90 19.96
N GLY A 30 -12.76 -0.77 20.38
CA GLY A 30 -11.86 -0.02 19.55
C GLY A 30 -10.81 -1.03 19.19
N THR A 31 -10.79 -1.46 17.92
CA THR A 31 -9.60 -2.08 17.37
C THR A 31 -8.53 -1.07 17.68
N THR A 32 -7.65 -1.42 18.61
CA THR A 32 -6.47 -0.64 18.92
C THR A 32 -5.73 -0.55 17.62
N ASP A 33 -6.02 0.51 16.87
CA ASP A 33 -5.19 0.96 15.79
C ASP A 33 -3.90 1.29 16.51
N VAL A 34 -2.98 0.33 16.48
CA VAL A 34 -1.59 0.53 16.87
C VAL A 34 -1.01 1.47 15.82
N ALA A 35 -1.47 2.71 15.84
CA ALA A 35 -0.89 3.81 15.12
C ALA A 35 0.48 3.97 15.74
N SER A 36 1.46 3.23 15.20
CA SER A 36 2.84 3.68 15.20
C SER A 36 2.74 5.15 14.81
N GLY A 37 3.06 6.07 15.73
CA GLY A 37 2.92 7.54 15.61
C GLY A 37 3.81 8.16 14.52
N VAL A 38 4.03 7.39 13.48
CA VAL A 38 4.73 7.65 12.25
C VAL A 38 3.74 8.36 11.33
N ALA A 39 4.14 9.49 10.78
CA ALA A 39 3.50 10.18 9.67
C ALA A 39 4.25 9.86 8.37
N VAL A 40 3.58 10.04 7.23
CA VAL A 40 4.20 9.89 5.92
C VAL A 40 4.31 11.27 5.31
N SER A 41 5.52 11.65 4.91
CA SER A 41 5.76 12.96 4.29
C SER A 41 5.02 13.07 2.96
N ASP A 42 4.55 14.27 2.63
CA ASP A 42 3.83 14.54 1.38
C ASP A 42 4.67 14.18 0.13
N GLY A 43 5.99 14.40 0.21
CA GLY A 43 6.91 14.01 -0.86
C GLY A 43 6.84 12.52 -1.21
N VAL A 44 6.67 11.64 -0.21
CA VAL A 44 6.52 10.19 -0.41
C VAL A 44 5.20 9.88 -1.13
N ILE A 45 4.12 10.55 -0.73
CA ILE A 45 2.78 10.37 -1.32
C ILE A 45 2.77 10.85 -2.77
N LYS A 46 3.34 12.03 -3.03
CA LYS A 46 3.49 12.59 -4.37
C LYS A 46 4.26 11.64 -5.27
N MET A 47 5.39 11.14 -4.78
CA MET A 47 6.27 10.24 -5.51
C MET A 47 5.62 8.88 -5.81
N PHE A 48 4.89 8.33 -4.84
CA PHE A 48 4.08 7.13 -5.03
C PHE A 48 3.01 7.32 -6.11
N ASN A 49 2.28 8.43 -6.08
CA ASN A 49 1.25 8.70 -7.07
C ASN A 49 1.85 8.88 -8.48
N ASP A 50 3.02 9.53 -8.58
CA ASP A 50 3.74 9.67 -9.84
C ASP A 50 4.15 8.31 -10.44
N MET A 51 4.68 7.39 -9.64
CA MET A 51 5.00 6.03 -10.10
C MET A 51 3.74 5.24 -10.48
N LYS A 52 2.66 5.38 -9.71
CA LYS A 52 1.42 4.64 -9.93
C LYS A 52 0.71 5.09 -11.21
N VAL A 53 0.71 6.40 -11.49
CA VAL A 53 0.10 6.92 -12.71
C VAL A 53 1.14 6.86 -13.82
N HIS A 54 1.05 5.81 -14.62
CA HIS A 54 1.94 5.53 -15.75
C HIS A 54 1.73 6.58 -16.89
N LYS A 55 2.10 7.85 -16.66
CA LYS A 55 1.77 9.00 -17.53
C LYS A 55 2.71 9.21 -18.72
N ALA A 56 3.94 8.69 -18.65
CA ALA A 56 4.86 8.87 -19.78
C ALA A 56 4.33 8.24 -21.07
N SER A 57 4.23 9.08 -22.10
CA SER A 57 3.83 8.69 -23.46
C SER A 57 5.02 8.73 -24.43
N THR A 58 6.10 9.42 -24.05
CA THR A 58 7.32 9.59 -24.84
C THR A 58 8.50 8.82 -24.23
N SER A 59 9.45 8.39 -25.07
CA SER A 59 10.63 7.64 -24.60
C SER A 59 11.47 8.43 -23.58
N GLU A 60 11.55 9.76 -23.71
CA GLU A 60 12.29 10.60 -22.77
C GLU A 60 11.61 10.67 -21.39
N GLU A 61 10.29 10.78 -21.35
CA GLU A 61 9.56 10.75 -20.08
C GLU A 61 9.62 9.36 -19.44
N VAL A 62 9.58 8.29 -20.24
CA VAL A 62 9.75 6.92 -19.72
C VAL A 62 11.11 6.78 -19.04
N LYS A 63 12.19 7.32 -19.64
CA LYS A 63 13.53 7.29 -19.04
C LYS A 63 13.62 8.07 -17.74
N LYS A 64 12.85 9.15 -17.58
CA LYS A 64 12.78 9.96 -16.35
C LYS A 64 11.88 9.34 -15.27
N ARG A 65 11.15 8.28 -15.57
CA ARG A 65 10.37 7.57 -14.56
C ARG A 65 11.29 6.93 -13.55
N LYS A 66 10.84 6.94 -12.30
CA LYS A 66 11.53 6.23 -11.23
C LYS A 66 11.17 4.76 -11.32
N LYS A 67 12.18 3.91 -11.48
CA LYS A 67 12.08 2.46 -11.37
C LYS A 67 12.01 2.04 -9.91
N THR A 68 12.80 2.71 -9.08
CA THR A 68 12.93 2.35 -7.67
C THR A 68 13.16 3.57 -6.81
N ILE A 69 12.57 3.56 -5.63
CA ILE A 69 12.66 4.66 -4.69
C ILE A 69 12.74 4.09 -3.28
N LEU A 70 13.77 4.50 -2.54
CA LEU A 70 13.90 4.18 -1.14
C LEU A 70 13.36 5.33 -0.28
N PHE A 71 12.66 4.94 0.77
CA PHE A 71 12.25 5.80 1.85
C PHE A 71 12.82 5.23 3.13
N TYR A 72 13.10 6.11 4.08
CA TYR A 72 13.57 5.71 5.39
C TYR A 72 12.71 6.36 6.45
N LEU A 73 12.76 5.76 7.63
CA LEU A 73 12.16 6.34 8.80
C LEU A 73 13.13 7.38 9.37
N SER A 74 12.67 8.63 9.51
CA SER A 74 13.43 9.71 10.15
C SER A 74 13.98 9.28 11.51
N GLU A 75 15.07 9.88 11.96
CA GLU A 75 15.73 9.55 13.24
C GLU A 75 14.75 9.56 14.43
N ASP A 76 13.80 10.50 14.42
CA ASP A 76 12.73 10.61 15.41
C ASP A 76 11.73 9.44 15.43
N LYS A 77 11.83 8.52 14.47
CA LYS A 77 10.90 7.40 14.23
C LYS A 77 9.44 7.83 14.07
N LYS A 78 9.23 9.09 13.66
CA LYS A 78 7.92 9.75 13.55
C LYS A 78 7.54 10.11 12.13
N ASN A 79 8.46 10.08 11.16
CA ASN A 79 8.16 10.50 9.81
C ASN A 79 8.84 9.55 8.81
N ILE A 80 8.11 9.13 7.77
CA ILE A 80 8.67 8.44 6.62
C ILE A 80 9.00 9.48 5.57
N ILE A 81 10.26 9.54 5.19
CA ILE A 81 10.83 10.53 4.29
C ILE A 81 11.62 9.85 3.16
N LEU A 82 11.81 10.57 2.06
CA LEU A 82 12.54 10.10 0.90
C LEU A 82 14.03 10.00 1.20
N GLU A 83 14.65 8.89 0.80
CA GLU A 83 16.11 8.76 0.85
C GLU A 83 16.70 9.37 -0.43
N GLU A 84 17.14 10.63 -0.32
CA GLU A 84 17.75 11.34 -1.44
C GLU A 84 19.04 10.64 -1.89
N GLY A 85 19.20 10.46 -3.21
CA GLY A 85 20.37 9.79 -3.80
C GLY A 85 20.26 8.26 -3.91
N LYS A 86 19.22 7.63 -3.34
CA LYS A 86 18.94 6.20 -3.51
C LYS A 86 17.66 5.95 -4.31
N GLU A 87 17.62 6.52 -5.51
CA GLU A 87 16.57 6.29 -6.49
C GLU A 87 17.16 5.79 -7.81
N ILE A 88 16.45 4.88 -8.48
CA ILE A 88 16.83 4.36 -9.80
C ILE A 88 15.84 4.90 -10.81
N LEU A 89 16.33 5.47 -11.90
CA LEU A 89 15.51 5.85 -13.05
C LEU A 89 15.46 4.71 -14.06
N VAL A 90 14.35 4.63 -14.79
CA VAL A 90 14.18 3.64 -15.86
C VAL A 90 15.21 3.83 -16.97
N GLY A 91 15.62 5.08 -17.23
CA GLY A 91 16.64 5.40 -18.23
C GLY A 91 18.05 4.91 -17.88
N ASP A 92 18.40 4.88 -16.59
CA ASP A 92 19.72 4.45 -16.13
C ASP A 92 19.96 2.95 -16.34
N MET A 93 18.88 2.16 -16.33
CA MET A 93 18.93 0.71 -16.58
C MET A 93 19.37 0.34 -18.01
N GLY A 94 19.15 1.23 -18.98
CA GLY A 94 19.56 1.00 -20.36
C GLY A 94 21.01 1.38 -20.65
N GLN A 95 21.63 2.16 -19.75
CA GLN A 95 22.95 2.75 -19.96
C GLN A 95 24.04 2.07 -19.13
N THR A 96 23.71 1.60 -17.93
CA THR A 96 24.61 0.81 -17.10
C THR A 96 24.32 -0.68 -17.33
N ALA A 97 25.33 -1.49 -17.64
CA ALA A 97 25.20 -2.95 -17.82
C ALA A 97 24.82 -3.70 -16.52
N ASN A 98 24.39 -2.98 -15.49
CA ASN A 98 24.00 -3.54 -14.21
C ASN A 98 22.51 -3.82 -14.19
N ASP A 99 22.19 -4.92 -13.54
CA ASP A 99 20.82 -5.31 -13.32
C ASP A 99 20.16 -4.37 -12.29
N PRO A 100 18.94 -3.90 -12.57
CA PRO A 100 18.27 -2.93 -11.70
C PRO A 100 17.96 -3.49 -10.33
N TYR A 101 17.60 -4.77 -10.27
CA TYR A 101 17.34 -5.46 -9.01
C TYR A 101 18.62 -5.58 -8.19
N THR A 102 19.74 -5.95 -8.82
CA THR A 102 21.03 -5.99 -8.13
C THR A 102 21.47 -4.61 -7.64
N THR A 103 21.21 -3.55 -8.41
CA THR A 103 21.53 -2.17 -8.01
C THR A 103 20.66 -1.71 -6.85
N PHE A 104 19.37 -2.02 -6.90
CA PHE A 104 18.43 -1.78 -5.80
C PHE A 104 18.88 -2.47 -4.51
N VAL A 105 19.22 -3.76 -4.59
CA VAL A 105 19.68 -4.54 -3.45
C VAL A 105 20.96 -3.98 -2.83
N LYS A 106 21.88 -3.44 -3.65
CA LYS A 106 23.10 -2.79 -3.17
C LYS A 106 22.85 -1.45 -2.47
N MET A 107 21.73 -0.79 -2.77
CA MET A 107 21.32 0.47 -2.12
C MET A 107 20.59 0.26 -0.81
N LEU A 108 20.02 -0.93 -0.57
CA LEU A 108 19.41 -1.28 0.69
C LEU A 108 20.48 -1.42 1.78
N PRO A 109 20.39 -0.67 2.88
CA PRO A 109 21.30 -0.85 4.01
C PRO A 109 20.92 -2.09 4.82
N ASP A 110 21.92 -2.83 5.29
CA ASP A 110 21.71 -4.08 6.05
C ASP A 110 21.28 -3.85 7.51
N LYS A 111 21.42 -2.64 8.06
CA LYS A 111 21.21 -2.36 9.50
C LYS A 111 19.93 -1.60 9.83
N ASP A 112 19.34 -0.90 8.87
CA ASP A 112 18.27 0.06 9.13
C ASP A 112 17.01 -0.29 8.37
N CYS A 113 15.86 0.00 9.01
CA CYS A 113 14.55 -0.26 8.43
C CYS A 113 14.23 0.71 7.29
N HIS A 114 13.99 0.18 6.09
CA HIS A 114 13.69 0.97 4.90
C HIS A 114 12.36 0.55 4.27
N TYR A 115 11.76 1.47 3.54
CA TYR A 115 10.62 1.18 2.69
C TYR A 115 11.06 1.42 1.26
N ALA A 116 10.65 0.56 0.33
CA ALA A 116 10.98 0.77 -1.07
C ALA A 116 9.74 0.60 -1.95
N LEU A 117 9.67 1.43 -2.99
CA LEU A 117 8.80 1.17 -4.12
C LEU A 117 9.65 0.68 -5.26
N TYR A 118 9.28 -0.46 -5.80
CA TYR A 118 9.99 -1.10 -6.89
C TYR A 118 8.98 -1.41 -7.99
N ASP A 119 9.13 -0.79 -9.14
CA ASP A 119 8.37 -1.15 -10.32
C ASP A 119 8.97 -2.43 -10.90
N ALA A 120 8.34 -3.58 -10.62
CA ALA A 120 8.83 -4.89 -11.03
C ALA A 120 8.31 -5.23 -12.42
N THR A 121 9.23 -5.44 -13.35
CA THR A 121 8.93 -5.97 -14.67
C THR A 121 9.16 -7.47 -14.65
N TYR A 122 8.11 -8.26 -14.86
CA TYR A 122 8.20 -9.71 -14.84
C TYR A 122 7.50 -10.32 -16.06
N GLU A 123 7.98 -11.47 -16.49
CA GLU A 123 7.41 -12.21 -17.60
C GLU A 123 6.77 -13.49 -17.07
N THR A 124 5.55 -13.75 -17.53
CA THR A 124 4.90 -15.05 -17.35
C THR A 124 4.89 -15.78 -18.68
N LYS A 125 4.53 -17.07 -18.66
CA LYS A 125 4.39 -17.88 -19.89
C LYS A 125 3.47 -17.27 -20.94
N GLU A 126 2.56 -16.38 -20.53
CA GLU A 126 1.57 -15.77 -21.41
C GLU A 126 1.96 -14.37 -21.86
N SER A 127 2.58 -13.56 -21.00
CA SER A 127 2.85 -12.15 -21.31
C SER A 127 3.85 -11.52 -20.35
N LYS A 128 4.47 -10.43 -20.80
CA LYS A 128 5.23 -9.50 -19.96
C LYS A 128 4.28 -8.54 -19.23
N LYS A 129 4.50 -8.36 -17.93
CA LYS A 129 3.71 -7.48 -17.05
C LYS A 129 4.64 -6.61 -16.20
N GLU A 130 4.12 -5.46 -15.80
CA GLU A 130 4.83 -4.51 -14.94
C GLU A 130 3.88 -4.16 -13.79
N ASP A 131 4.36 -4.32 -12.57
CA ASP A 131 3.56 -4.01 -11.39
C ASP A 131 4.40 -3.34 -10.30
N LEU A 132 3.79 -2.37 -9.62
CA LEU A 132 4.44 -1.59 -8.60
C LEU A 132 4.36 -2.32 -7.27
N VAL A 133 5.51 -2.82 -6.82
CA VAL A 133 5.66 -3.55 -5.58
C VAL A 133 6.12 -2.61 -4.49
N LYS A 134 5.42 -2.68 -3.36
CA LYS A 134 5.86 -2.00 -2.15
C LYS A 134 6.59 -2.98 -1.25
N MET A 135 7.87 -2.74 -1.03
CA MET A 135 8.67 -3.47 -0.08
C MET A 135 8.69 -2.76 1.28
N ILE A 136 8.42 -3.52 2.32
CA ILE A 136 8.42 -3.04 3.71
C ILE A 136 9.47 -3.83 4.48
N TYR A 137 10.57 -3.14 4.78
CA TYR A 137 11.67 -3.64 5.58
C TYR A 137 11.63 -2.96 6.96
N ALA A 138 10.51 -3.10 7.68
CA ALA A 138 10.29 -2.44 8.97
C ALA A 138 9.13 -3.06 9.77
N SER A 139 9.13 -2.81 11.09
CA SER A 139 8.02 -3.16 11.97
C SER A 139 6.77 -2.27 11.77
N SER A 140 6.97 -0.98 11.43
CA SER A 140 5.86 -0.02 11.21
C SER A 140 5.28 -0.17 9.80
N LYS A 141 4.40 -1.15 9.64
CA LYS A 141 3.80 -1.55 8.35
C LYS A 141 2.49 -0.82 8.04
N ASP A 142 1.64 -0.63 9.04
CA ASP A 142 0.24 -0.17 8.86
C ASP A 142 0.11 1.28 8.43
N THR A 143 0.94 2.18 8.97
CA THR A 143 0.91 3.62 8.62
C THR A 143 1.15 3.83 7.13
N ILE A 144 2.24 3.26 6.61
CA ILE A 144 2.60 3.43 5.21
C ILE A 144 1.61 2.70 4.31
N LYS A 145 1.02 1.58 4.74
CA LYS A 145 -0.04 0.88 4.00
C LYS A 145 -1.27 1.76 3.81
N LYS A 146 -1.74 2.37 4.90
CA LYS A 146 -2.91 3.25 4.87
C LYS A 146 -2.70 4.47 3.98
N LYS A 147 -1.49 5.03 4.00
CA LYS A 147 -1.15 6.21 3.18
C LYS A 147 -0.93 5.88 1.71
N LEU A 148 -0.24 4.77 1.43
CA LEU A 148 0.03 4.30 0.07
C LEU A 148 -1.08 3.35 -0.40
N THR A 149 -2.30 3.86 -0.45
CA THR A 149 -3.50 3.10 -0.78
C THR A 149 -3.58 2.74 -2.27
N GLY A 150 -4.04 1.51 -2.55
CA GLY A 150 -4.20 0.98 -3.90
C GLY A 150 -2.92 0.43 -4.52
N MET A 151 -1.97 -0.04 -3.70
CA MET A 151 -0.93 -0.97 -4.15
C MET A 151 -1.51 -2.35 -4.37
N LYS A 152 -1.10 -2.98 -5.47
CA LYS A 152 -1.54 -4.33 -5.81
C LYS A 152 -0.70 -5.39 -5.11
N HIS A 153 0.61 -5.16 -5.02
CA HIS A 153 1.56 -6.08 -4.40
C HIS A 153 2.34 -5.41 -3.29
N GLU A 154 2.41 -6.10 -2.16
CA GLU A 154 3.25 -5.72 -1.03
C GLU A 154 4.14 -6.91 -0.66
N LEU A 155 5.44 -6.65 -0.58
CA LEU A 155 6.42 -7.58 -0.08
C LEU A 155 6.88 -7.14 1.31
N GLN A 156 6.77 -8.04 2.28
CA GLN A 156 7.37 -7.86 3.59
C GLN A 156 8.62 -8.73 3.66
N ALA A 157 9.72 -8.14 4.10
CA ALA A 157 10.98 -8.83 4.34
C ALA A 157 11.48 -8.50 5.75
N ASN A 158 12.04 -9.51 6.42
CA ASN A 158 12.63 -9.36 7.75
C ASN A 158 14.15 -9.17 7.64
N CYS A 159 14.77 -9.73 6.60
CA CYS A 159 16.21 -9.61 6.33
C CYS A 159 16.49 -9.03 4.94
N SER A 160 17.61 -8.32 4.79
CA SER A 160 18.06 -7.82 3.48
C SER A 160 18.23 -8.98 2.49
N GLU A 161 18.67 -10.15 2.97
CA GLU A 161 18.79 -11.41 2.21
C GLU A 161 17.50 -11.85 1.53
N GLU A 162 16.34 -11.76 2.19
CA GLU A 162 15.04 -12.09 1.57
C GLU A 162 14.71 -11.14 0.41
N VAL A 163 15.19 -9.91 0.48
CA VAL A 163 15.05 -8.93 -0.62
C VAL A 163 16.10 -9.14 -1.71
N LYS A 164 17.25 -9.74 -1.42
CA LYS A 164 18.26 -10.06 -2.46
C LYS A 164 17.80 -11.20 -3.36
N ASP A 165 16.96 -12.06 -2.83
CA ASP A 165 16.45 -13.23 -3.53
C ASP A 165 15.34 -12.85 -4.52
N ARG A 166 15.57 -13.15 -5.81
CA ARG A 166 14.61 -12.85 -6.89
C ARG A 166 13.39 -13.76 -6.81
N CYS A 167 13.59 -15.01 -6.40
CA CYS A 167 12.53 -15.99 -6.27
C CYS A 167 11.50 -15.52 -5.24
N THR A 168 11.95 -15.01 -4.10
CA THR A 168 11.09 -14.46 -3.05
C THR A 168 10.17 -13.35 -3.57
N LEU A 169 10.72 -12.39 -4.33
CA LEU A 169 9.92 -11.34 -4.95
C LEU A 169 8.93 -11.92 -5.96
N ALA A 170 9.38 -12.81 -6.84
CA ALA A 170 8.53 -13.43 -7.84
C ALA A 170 7.38 -14.23 -7.22
N GLU A 171 7.67 -14.96 -6.15
CA GLU A 171 6.69 -15.73 -5.40
C GLU A 171 5.59 -14.84 -4.82
N LYS A 172 5.94 -13.66 -4.29
CA LYS A 172 4.94 -12.72 -3.74
C LYS A 172 4.16 -11.94 -4.79
N LEU A 173 4.69 -11.81 -5.99
CA LEU A 173 3.99 -11.22 -7.14
C LEU A 173 2.93 -12.17 -7.68
N ARG A 174 3.35 -13.29 -8.29
CA ARG A 174 2.47 -14.23 -9.01
C ARG A 174 2.83 -15.69 -8.76
N GLY A 175 3.71 -15.99 -7.81
CA GLY A 175 4.13 -17.36 -7.56
C GLY A 175 4.96 -17.92 -8.71
N SER A 176 4.78 -19.23 -8.93
CA SER A 176 5.45 -20.02 -9.95
C SER A 176 5.06 -19.67 -11.41
N ALA A 177 4.12 -18.75 -11.61
CA ALA A 177 3.72 -18.31 -12.95
C ALA A 177 4.76 -17.40 -13.61
N ILE A 178 5.65 -16.79 -12.82
CA ILE A 178 6.72 -15.93 -13.32
C ILE A 178 7.85 -16.81 -13.81
N ILE A 179 8.29 -16.57 -15.04
CA ILE A 179 9.44 -17.25 -15.67
C ILE A 179 10.70 -16.39 -15.62
N SER A 180 10.55 -15.07 -15.58
CA SER A 180 11.68 -14.14 -15.55
C SER A 180 11.30 -12.84 -14.84
N LEU A 181 12.27 -12.25 -14.15
CA LEU A 181 12.17 -10.98 -13.44
C LEU A 181 13.27 -10.05 -13.94
N GLU A 182 12.90 -8.83 -14.33
CA GLU A 182 13.77 -7.83 -14.95
C GLU A 182 14.52 -8.36 -16.19
N GLY A 183 13.89 -9.26 -16.94
CA GLY A 183 14.48 -9.90 -18.12
C GLY A 183 15.50 -11.00 -17.80
N LYS A 184 15.71 -11.35 -16.52
CA LYS A 184 16.53 -12.50 -16.13
C LYS A 184 15.65 -13.67 -15.65
N PRO A 185 16.02 -14.91 -15.97
CA PRO A 185 15.33 -16.08 -15.46
C PRO A 185 15.45 -16.14 -13.92
N LEU A 186 14.39 -16.67 -13.30
CA LEU A 186 14.36 -16.99 -11.87
C LEU A 186 15.06 -18.31 -11.57
#